data_AF-A0A752U822-F1
#
_entry.id   AF-A0A752U822-F1
#
_cell.length_a   1.000
_cell.length_b   1.000
_cell.length_c   1.000
_cell.angle_alpha   90.00
_cell.angle_beta   90.00
_cell.angle_gamma   90.00
#
_symmetry.space_group_name_H-M   'P 1'
#
loop_
_entity.id
_entity.type
_entity.pdbx_description
1 polymer ?
#
loop_
_entity_poly.entity_id
_entity_poly.type
_entity_poly.pdbx_seq_one_letter_code
_entity_poly.pdbx_strand_id
1 'polypeptide(L)' 'MKIAIAGAGAMGCRFGYMLLEAGHDVTLIDGWQEHVDAIRSKGLFVETETTQKYYP' A
#
# COMPACT_ATOMS: atom_id res chain seq x y z
N MET A 1 14.16 -6.32 -0.49
CA MET A 1 14.17 -6.70 0.95
C MET A 1 12.73 -6.94 1.40
N LYS A 2 12.50 -7.57 2.55
CA LYS A 2 11.15 -7.68 3.15
C LYS A 2 10.93 -6.52 4.11
N ILE A 3 9.85 -5.77 3.93
CA ILE A 3 9.56 -4.54 4.68
C ILE A 3 8.12 -4.60 5.18
N ALA A 4 7.93 -4.45 6.49
CA ALA A 4 6.61 -4.31 7.10
C ALA A 4 6.37 -2.84 7.46
N ILE A 5 5.23 -2.30 7.05
CA ILE A 5 4.78 -0.95 7.43
C ILE A 5 3.65 -1.10 8.44
N ALA A 6 3.95 -0.82 9.71
CA ALA A 6 2.98 -0.81 10.80
C ALA A 6 2.25 0.53 10.85
N GLY A 7 1.02 0.55 10.31
CA GLY A 7 0.18 1.72 10.09
C GLY A 7 0.05 2.04 8.60
N ALA A 8 -1.00 1.52 7.95
CA ALA A 8 -1.28 1.72 6.53
C ALA A 8 -2.24 2.89 6.27
N GLY A 9 -2.12 3.97 7.05
CA GLY A 9 -2.76 5.25 6.72
C GLY A 9 -2.15 5.90 5.47
N ALA A 10 -2.49 7.16 5.19
CA ALA A 10 -2.06 7.86 3.98
C ALA A 10 -0.53 7.79 3.72
N MET A 11 0.29 8.13 4.73
CA MET A 11 1.75 8.08 4.59
C MET A 11 2.29 6.65 4.52
N GLY A 12 1.72 5.72 5.28
CA GLY A 12 2.13 4.31 5.26
C GLY A 12 1.91 3.68 3.88
N CYS A 13 0.74 3.91 3.29
CA CYS A 13 0.44 3.52 1.91
C CYS A 13 1.37 4.20 0.90
N ARG A 14 1.69 5.49 1.08
CA ARG A 14 2.62 6.21 0.21
C ARG A 14 4.01 5.57 0.20
N PHE A 15 4.60 5.32 1.36
CA PHE A 15 5.87 4.62 1.44
C PHE A 15 5.76 3.19 0.90
N GLY A 16 4.64 2.52 1.18
CA GLY A 16 4.39 1.16 0.76
C GLY A 16 4.47 0.97 -0.75
N TYR A 17 3.70 1.75 -1.53
CA TYR A 17 3.73 1.60 -2.98
C TYR A 17 5.08 1.99 -3.58
N MET A 18 5.73 3.05 -3.06
CA MET A 18 7.04 3.47 -3.57
C MET A 18 8.12 2.41 -3.34
N LEU A 19 8.10 1.74 -2.18
CA LEU A 19 9.02 0.64 -1.88
C LEU A 19 8.71 -0.60 -2.72
N LEU A 20 7.43 -0.87 -2.99
CA LEU A 20 7.00 -1.94 -3.89
C LEU A 20 7.50 -1.68 -5.32
N GLU A 21 7.35 -0.46 -5.85
CA GLU A 21 7.87 -0.06 -7.17
C GLU A 21 9.39 -0.16 -7.25
N ALA A 22 10.10 0.08 -6.14
CA ALA A 22 11.54 -0.11 -6.03
C ALA A 22 11.97 -1.60 -5.97
N GLY A 23 11.03 -2.55 -6.08
CA GLY A 23 11.31 -3.99 -6.10
C GLY A 23 11.49 -4.61 -4.71
N HIS A 24 10.89 -4.03 -3.67
CA HIS A 24 10.85 -4.63 -2.34
C HIS A 24 9.56 -5.43 -2.11
N ASP A 25 9.65 -6.44 -1.25
CA ASP A 25 8.51 -7.22 -0.77
C ASP A 25 7.92 -6.46 0.43
N VAL A 26 6.74 -5.86 0.25
CA VAL A 26 6.13 -4.94 1.20
C VAL A 26 4.86 -5.56 1.79
N THR A 27 4.74 -5.51 3.12
CA THR A 27 3.51 -5.86 3.82
C THR A 27 2.97 -4.65 4.57
N LEU A 28 1.74 -4.26 4.26
CA LEU A 28 1.00 -3.23 4.98
C LEU A 28 0.23 -3.84 6.16
N ILE A 29 0.30 -3.20 7.32
CA ILE A 29 -0.40 -3.64 8.54
C ILE A 29 -1.22 -2.46 9.05
N ASP A 30 -2.51 -2.66 9.28
CA ASP A 30 -3.39 -1.64 9.84
C ASP A 30 -4.47 -2.27 10.72
N GLY A 31 -5.03 -1.48 11.64
CA GLY A 31 -6.12 -1.90 12.51
C GLY A 31 -7.51 -1.64 11.92
N TRP A 32 -7.60 -0.86 10.84
CA TRP A 32 -8.85 -0.56 10.16
C TRP A 32 -9.24 -1.69 9.19
N GLN A 33 -10.11 -2.57 9.66
CA GLN A 33 -10.47 -3.81 8.96
C GLN A 33 -11.05 -3.57 7.55
N GLU A 34 -11.95 -2.61 7.37
CA GLU A 34 -12.54 -2.33 6.06
C GLU A 34 -11.49 -1.84 5.06
N HIS A 35 -10.49 -1.08 5.52
CA HIS A 35 -9.38 -0.63 4.68
C HIS A 35 -8.49 -1.80 4.25
N VAL A 36 -8.15 -2.69 5.20
CA VAL A 36 -7.38 -3.91 4.93
C VAL A 36 -8.10 -4.80 3.91
N ASP A 37 -9.41 -5.00 4.06
CA ASP A 37 -10.19 -5.85 3.15
C ASP A 37 -10.35 -5.22 1.75
N ALA A 38 -10.48 -3.89 1.68
CA ALA A 38 -10.46 -3.17 0.41
C ALA A 38 -9.13 -3.38 -0.33
N ILE A 39 -8.00 -3.25 0.36
CA ILE A 39 -6.67 -3.50 -0.22
C ILE A 39 -6.51 -4.97 -0.62
N ARG A 40 -6.89 -5.92 0.23
CA ARG A 40 -6.77 -7.36 -0.10
C ARG A 40 -7.59 -7.77 -1.32
N SER A 41 -8.75 -7.15 -1.53
CA SER A 41 -9.66 -7.52 -2.62
C SER A 41 -9.29 -6.91 -3.98
N LYS A 42 -8.74 -5.69 -4.00
CA LYS A 42 -8.48 -4.95 -5.25
C LYS A 42 -7.04 -4.46 -5.42
N GLY A 43 -6.24 -4.53 -4.37
CA GLY A 43 -4.96 -3.85 -4.24
C GLY A 43 -5.10 -2.45 -3.63
N LEU A 44 -3.97 -1.81 -3.33
CA LEU A 44 -3.88 -0.43 -2.91
C LEU A 44 -4.07 0.49 -4.12
N PHE A 45 -5.16 1.25 -4.16
CA PHE A 45 -5.35 2.32 -5.13
C PHE A 45 -4.47 3.52 -4.78
N VAL A 46 -3.70 4.01 -5.74
CA VAL A 46 -2.88 5.23 -5.61
C VAL A 46 -3.21 6.16 -6.76
N GLU A 47 -3.47 7.41 -6.41
CA GLU A 47 -3.63 8.51 -7.33
C GLU A 47 -2.49 9.52 -7.11
N THR A 48 -1.82 9.86 -8.19
CA THR A 48 -0.82 10.93 -8.27
C THR A 48 -1.29 11.95 -9.31
N GLU A 49 -0.52 13.03 -9.49
CA GLU A 49 -0.81 14.04 -10.51
C GLU A 49 -0.88 13.47 -11.94
N THR A 50 -0.27 12.30 -12.19
CA THR A 50 -0.15 11.72 -13.55
C THR A 50 -0.67 10.31 -13.68
N THR A 51 -0.94 9.61 -12.57
CA THR A 51 -1.28 8.19 -12.59
C THR A 51 -2.38 7.85 -11.60
N GLN A 52 -3.23 6.90 -11.98
CA GLN A 52 -4.23 6.28 -11.12
C GLN A 52 -4.16 4.77 -11.33
N LYS A 53 -3.74 4.02 -10.32
CA LYS A 53 -3.44 2.59 -10.47
C LYS A 53 -3.62 1.83 -9.16
N TYR A 54 -4.00 0.56 -9.27
CA TYR A 54 -3.96 -0.40 -8.18
C TYR A 54 -2.60 -1.11 -8.11
N TYR A 55 -2.04 -1.15 -6.92
CA TYR A 55 -0.85 -1.94 -6.57
C TYR A 55 -1.30 -3.19 -5.82
N PRO A 56 -0.73 -4.38 -6.14
CA PRO A 56 -1.06 -5.61 -5.44
C PRO A 56 -0.68 -5.56 -3.96
#